data_AF-A0A0M2U5V4-F1
#
_entry.id   AF-A0A0M2U5V4-F1
#
_cell.length_a   1.000
_cell.length_b   1.000
_cell.length_c   1.000
_cell.angle_alpha   90.00
_cell.angle_beta   90.00
_cell.angle_gamma   90.00
#
_symmetry.space_group_name_H-M   'P 1'
#
loop_
_entity.id
_entity.type
_entity.pdbx_description
1 polymer ?
#
loop_
_entity_poly.entity_id
_entity_poly.type
_entity_poly.pdbx_seq_one_letter_code
_entity_poly.pdbx_strand_id
1 'polypeptide(L)' 'MPSIGPTELVLILALALIIFGPGKLPDVGKSFGKTIKEFKKATSDPFASDHTKDDK' A
#
# COMPACT_ATOMS: atom_id res chain seq x y z
N MET A 1 -2.22 6.61 29.89
CA MET A 1 -2.87 6.83 28.57
C MET A 1 -3.06 5.46 27.95
N PRO A 2 -4.25 5.11 27.42
CA PRO A 2 -4.42 3.84 26.73
C PRO A 2 -3.51 3.84 25.51
N SER A 3 -2.53 2.94 25.50
CA SER A 3 -1.64 2.72 24.37
C SER A 3 -2.24 1.60 23.55
N ILE A 4 -2.64 1.90 22.31
CA ILE A 4 -3.16 0.89 21.39
C ILE A 4 -2.01 -0.07 21.07
N GLY A 5 -2.01 -1.20 21.76
CA GLY A 5 -1.01 -2.24 21.57
C GLY A 5 -1.24 -3.02 20.27
N PRO A 6 -0.23 -3.78 19.82
CA PRO A 6 -0.36 -4.68 18.67
C PRO A 6 -1.58 -5.62 18.79
N THR A 7 -1.87 -6.08 20.01
CA THR A 7 -3.03 -6.93 20.32
C THR A 7 -4.36 -6.25 20.02
N GLU A 8 -4.51 -4.98 20.41
CA GLU A 8 -5.75 -4.22 20.20
C GLU A 8 -5.97 -3.94 18.71
N LEU A 9 -4.88 -3.64 17.98
CA LEU A 9 -4.91 -3.44 16.54
C LEU A 9 -5.36 -4.72 15.81
N VAL A 10 -4.84 -5.88 16.22
CA VAL A 10 -5.27 -7.19 15.68
C VAL A 10 -6.76 -7.44 15.94
N LEU A 11 -7.28 -7.06 17.11
CA LEU A 11 -8.69 -7.25 17.45
C LEU A 11 -9.61 -6.38 16.58
N ILE A 12 -9.23 -5.11 16.36
CA ILE A 12 -9.92 -4.22 15.42
C ILE A 12 -9.85 -4.77 13.99
N LEU A 13 -8.68 -5.25 13.57
CA LEU A 13 -8.48 -5.83 12.25
C LEU A 13 -9.34 -7.09 12.07
N ALA A 14 -9.47 -7.94 13.09
CA ALA A 14 -10.34 -9.11 13.07
C ALA A 14 -11.82 -8.73 12.88
N LEU A 15 -12.31 -7.69 13.57
CA LEU A 15 -13.67 -7.19 13.37
C LEU A 15 -13.88 -6.61 11.96
N ALA A 16 -12.92 -5.83 11.48
CA ALA A 16 -12.94 -5.33 10.11
C ALA A 16 -12.93 -6.48 9.09
N LEU A 17 -12.19 -7.55 9.36
CA LEU A 17 -12.14 -8.75 8.52
C LEU A 17 -13.43 -9.55 8.52
N ILE A 18 -14.21 -9.54 9.60
CA ILE A 18 -15.53 -10.17 9.62
C ILE A 18 -16.49 -9.41 8.70
N ILE A 19 -16.42 -8.08 8.68
CA ILE A 19 -17.27 -7.23 7.84
C ILE A 19 -16.84 -7.26 6.38
N PHE A 20 -15.54 -7.09 6.11
CA PHE A 20 -14.99 -6.98 4.77
C PHE A 20 -14.55 -8.32 4.16
N GLY A 21 -14.24 -9.31 4.99
CA GLY A 21 -13.69 -10.61 4.58
C GLY A 21 -12.16 -10.60 4.40
N PRO A 22 -11.44 -11.66 4.82
CA PRO A 22 -9.97 -11.75 4.69
C PRO A 22 -9.48 -11.78 3.24
N GLY A 23 -10.31 -12.22 2.30
CA GLY A 23 -9.99 -12.20 0.87
C GLY A 23 -9.97 -10.80 0.25
N LYS A 24 -10.62 -9.80 0.86
CA LYS A 24 -10.68 -8.44 0.32
C LYS A 24 -9.45 -7.60 0.66
N LEU A 25 -8.79 -7.86 1.80
CA LEU A 25 -7.55 -7.18 2.16
C LEU A 25 -6.44 -7.26 1.09
N PRO A 26 -6.10 -8.44 0.53
CA PRO A 26 -5.06 -8.53 -0.49
C PRO A 26 -5.44 -7.80 -1.79
N ASP A 27 -6.71 -7.78 -2.19
CA ASP A 27 -7.15 -7.04 -3.39
C ASP A 27 -7.08 -5.52 -3.18
N VAL A 28 -7.52 -5.03 -2.01
CA VAL A 28 -7.37 -3.62 -1.63
C VAL A 28 -5.89 -3.24 -1.58
N GLY A 29 -5.05 -4.06 -0.93
CA GLY A 29 -3.61 -3.84 -0.83
C GLY A 29 -2.90 -3.84 -2.18
N LYS A 30 -3.25 -4.74 -3.11
CA LYS A 30 -2.70 -4.76 -4.47
C LYS A 30 -3.07 -3.50 -5.25
N SER A 31 -4.34 -3.08 -5.17
CA SER A 31 -4.84 -1.89 -5.88
C SER A 31 -4.18 -0.63 -5.35
N PHE A 32 -4.19 -0.47 -4.02
CA PHE A 32 -3.58 0.67 -3.34
C PHE A 32 -2.05 0.69 -3.52
N GLY A 33 -1.41 -0.48 -3.48
CA GLY A 33 0.03 -0.62 -3.72
C GLY A 33 0.44 -0.21 -5.12
N LYS A 34 -0.38 -0.50 -6.14
CA LYS A 34 -0.16 -0.02 -7.51
C LYS A 34 -0.23 1.51 -7.57
N THR A 35 -1.24 2.11 -6.93
CA THR A 35 -1.38 3.57 -6.83
C THR A 35 -0.20 4.21 -6.10
N ILE A 36 0.23 3.68 -4.94
CA ILE A 36 1.40 4.19 -4.21
C ILE A 36 2.67 4.05 -5.05
N LYS A 37 2.84 2.95 -5.78
CA LYS A 37 4.00 2.75 -6.67
C LYS A 37 4.03 3.77 -7.80
N GLU A 38 2.90 4.03 -8.44
CA GLU A 38 2.77 5.05 -9.48
C GLU A 38 2.93 6.46 -8.92
N PHE A 39 2.36 6.75 -7.74
CA PHE A 39 2.54 8.03 -7.04
C PHE A 39 3.99 8.29 -6.65
N LYS A 40 4.68 7.27 -6.12
CA LYS A 40 6.12 7.32 -5.82
C LYS A 40 6.93 7.55 -7.09
N LYS A 41 6.57 6.92 -8.21
CA LYS A 41 7.23 7.14 -9.49
C LYS A 41 7.05 8.58 -9.95
N ALA A 42 5.82 9.08 -9.99
CA ALA A 42 5.51 10.45 -10.39
C ALA A 42 6.14 11.53 -9.49
N THR A 43 6.29 11.23 -8.19
CA THR A 43 6.88 12.15 -7.21
C THR A 43 8.41 12.05 -7.13
N SER A 44 8.99 10.90 -7.49
CA SER A 44 10.44 10.68 -7.55
C SER A 44 11.05 11.04 -8.91
N ASP A 45 10.27 10.98 -10.00
CA ASP A 45 10.67 11.33 -11.36
C ASP A 45 10.49 12.82 -11.80
N PRO A 46 10.28 13.85 -10.94
CA PRO A 46 10.45 15.25 -11.37
C PRO A 46 11.91 15.62 -11.66
N PHE A 47 12.88 14.81 -11.24
CA PHE A 47 14.33 15.07 -11.36
C PHE A 47 15.14 13.92 -11.97
N ALA A 48 14.50 12.80 -12.31
CA ALA A 48 15.15 11.72 -13.04
C ALA A 48 15.06 12.04 -14.53
N SER A 49 16.00 12.87 -14.96
CA SER A 49 16.36 13.13 -16.34
C SER A 49 16.26 11.86 -17.19
N ASP A 50 15.66 12.03 -18.36
CA ASP A 50 16.05 11.39 -19.61
C ASP A 50 17.47 10.79 -19.54
N HIS A 51 17.57 9.47 -19.42
CA HIS A 51 18.74 8.73 -19.89
C HIS A 51 18.52 7.22 -19.99
N THR A 52 18.74 6.74 -21.21
CA THR A 52 19.24 5.40 -21.59
C THR A 52 18.24 4.24 -21.54
N LYS A 53 17.76 3.84 -22.72
CA LYS A 53 18.33 2.71 -23.47
C LYS A 53 17.57 2.49 -24.79
N ASP A 54 18.02 3.19 -25.81
CA ASP A 54 17.99 2.68 -27.18
C ASP A 54 19.03 1.55 -27.26
N ASP A 55 18.61 0.33 -26.93
CA ASP A 55 19.40 -0.88 -27.15
C ASP A 55 19.16 -1.35 -28.60
N LYS A 56 20.07 -0.94 -29.49
CA LYS A 56 20.53 -1.56 -30.75
C LYS A 56 19.61 -1.60 -31.99
#